data_AF-A0AAP0G1L4-F1
#
_entry.id   AF-A0AAP0G1L4-F1
#
_cell.length_a   1.000
_cell.length_b   1.000
_cell.length_c   1.000
_cell.angle_alpha   90.00
_cell.angle_beta   90.00
_cell.angle_gamma   90.00
#
_symmetry.space_group_name_H-M   'P 1'
#
loop_
_entity.id
_entity.type
_entity.pdbx_description
1 polymer ?
#
loop_
_entity_poly.entity_id
_entity_poly.type
_entity_poly.pdbx_seq_one_letter_code
_entity_poly.pdbx_strand_id
1 'polypeptide(L)'
;MGKFNLSHRVVVPPLTRCRSYGNVPQPHVVLFYSQRATRGGLVIAEATGISDTAQGYPDTPGVWTKEQVEAWKPIVNAVHDKGAVFICQIWHVGRVPSS
;
A
#
# COMPACT_ATOMS: atom_id res chain seq x y z
N MET A 1 4.42 -17.84 8.26
CA MET A 1 3.21 -17.02 8.42
C MET A 1 2.19 -17.49 7.40
N GLY A 2 1.34 -18.46 7.73
CA GLY A 2 0.51 -19.15 6.73
C GLY A 2 1.38 -19.69 5.58
N LYS A 3 1.05 -19.32 4.34
CA LYS A 3 1.81 -19.66 3.12
C LYS A 3 3.14 -18.89 2.95
N PHE A 4 3.37 -17.83 3.72
CA PHE A 4 4.54 -16.95 3.54
C PHE A 4 5.68 -17.30 4.50
N ASN A 5 6.87 -17.51 3.94
CA ASN A 5 8.10 -17.72 4.70
C ASN A 5 8.82 -16.38 4.84
N LEU A 6 8.80 -15.81 6.04
CA LEU A 6 9.52 -14.58 6.36
C LEU A 6 10.90 -14.91 6.93
N SER A 7 11.91 -14.14 6.52
CA SER A 7 13.31 -14.32 6.96
C SER A 7 13.62 -13.60 8.28
N HIS A 8 12.77 -12.66 8.71
CA HIS A 8 12.89 -11.96 9.99
C HIS A 8 11.52 -11.49 10.49
N ARG A 9 11.50 -10.87 11.68
CA ARG A 9 10.26 -10.41 12.35
C ARG A 9 10.06 -8.89 12.35
N VAL A 10 10.98 -8.13 11.77
CA VAL A 10 10.78 -6.70 11.49
C VAL A 10 9.77 -6.55 10.35
N VAL A 11 8.78 -5.68 10.53
CA VAL A 11 7.70 -5.41 9.58
C VAL A 11 7.68 -3.92 9.26
N VAL A 12 7.42 -3.57 8.00
CA VAL A 12 7.07 -2.19 7.63
C VAL A 12 5.57 -2.03 7.82
N PRO A 13 5.11 -1.30 8.85
CA PRO A 13 3.69 -1.14 9.13
C PRO A 13 3.01 -0.26 8.07
N PRO A 14 1.67 -0.28 7.99
CA PRO A 14 0.95 0.67 7.15
C PRO A 14 1.19 2.11 7.64
N LEU A 15 1.58 3.00 6.74
CA LEU A 15 1.89 4.41 7.05
C LEU A 15 1.29 5.32 5.97
N THR A 16 0.10 5.86 6.23
CA THR A 16 -0.56 6.84 5.33
C THR A 16 0.35 8.02 5.01
N ARG A 17 0.57 8.30 3.73
CA ARG A 17 1.51 9.34 3.26
C ARG A 17 0.85 10.52 2.55
N CYS A 18 -0.40 10.39 2.11
CA CYS A 18 -1.14 11.41 1.36
C CYS A 18 -0.39 11.84 0.09
N ARG A 19 -0.01 10.87 -0.77
CA ARG A 19 0.76 11.10 -2.01
C ARG A 19 0.17 10.41 -3.25
N SER A 20 -1.07 9.95 -3.15
CA SER A 20 -1.80 9.30 -4.23
C SER A 20 -2.86 10.24 -4.77
N TYR A 21 -2.44 11.18 -5.62
CA TYR A 21 -3.32 12.21 -6.19
C TYR A 21 -4.50 11.58 -6.93
N GLY A 22 -5.72 12.05 -6.65
CA GLY A 22 -6.95 11.45 -7.19
C GLY A 22 -7.15 9.99 -6.75
N ASN A 23 -6.62 9.62 -5.58
CA ASN A 23 -6.58 8.26 -5.04
C ASN A 23 -5.79 7.25 -5.90
N VAL A 24 -4.98 7.72 -6.85
CA VAL A 24 -4.15 6.85 -7.71
C VAL A 24 -2.71 6.84 -7.20
N PRO A 25 -2.16 5.66 -6.84
CA PRO A 25 -0.74 5.54 -6.50
C PRO A 25 0.17 6.11 -7.59
N GLN A 26 1.17 6.89 -7.18
CA GLN A 26 2.05 7.61 -8.11
C GLN A 26 3.35 6.84 -8.37
N PRO A 27 4.05 7.07 -9.49
CA PRO A 27 5.30 6.36 -9.82
C PRO A 27 6.37 6.42 -8.72
N HIS A 28 6.47 7.53 -7.98
CA HIS A 28 7.44 7.69 -6.90
C HIS A 28 7.18 6.77 -5.68
N VAL A 29 5.96 6.22 -5.55
CA VAL A 29 5.60 5.27 -4.51
C VAL A 29 6.33 3.94 -4.68
N VAL A 30 6.72 3.59 -5.91
CA VAL A 30 7.58 2.43 -6.21
C VAL A 30 8.90 2.52 -5.46
N LEU A 31 9.56 3.68 -5.53
CA LEU A 31 10.82 3.90 -4.82
C LEU A 31 10.62 3.82 -3.30
N PHE A 32 9.54 4.39 -2.79
CA PHE A 32 9.22 4.39 -1.36
C PHE A 32 9.12 2.98 -0.77
N TYR A 33 8.34 2.09 -1.39
CA TYR A 33 8.20 0.71 -0.89
C TYR A 33 9.43 -0.14 -1.21
N SER A 34 10.02 0.03 -2.39
CA SER A 34 11.24 -0.71 -2.76
C SER A 34 12.37 -0.46 -1.76
N GLN A 35 12.61 0.79 -1.36
CA GLN A 35 13.65 1.12 -0.36
C GLN A 35 13.46 0.42 0.99
N ARG A 36 12.22 0.02 1.33
CA ARG A 36 11.84 -0.61 2.59
C ARG A 36 11.70 -2.13 2.49
N ALA A 37 11.75 -2.67 1.28
CA ALA A 37 11.65 -4.11 1.03
C ALA A 37 13.02 -4.78 1.26
N THR A 38 12.99 -5.85 2.05
CA THR A 38 14.12 -6.75 2.30
C THR A 38 13.73 -8.18 1.95
N ARG A 39 14.69 -9.01 1.55
CA ARG A 39 14.43 -10.42 1.23
C ARG A 39 13.78 -11.14 2.41
N GLY A 40 12.59 -11.70 2.20
CA GLY A 40 11.78 -12.34 3.22
C GLY A 40 11.18 -11.39 4.27
N GLY A 41 11.20 -10.08 4.04
CA GLY A 41 10.55 -9.08 4.89
C GLY A 41 9.06 -8.93 4.56
N LEU A 42 8.27 -8.46 5.53
CA LEU A 42 6.85 -8.12 5.34
C LEU A 42 6.68 -6.60 5.23
N VAL A 43 6.04 -6.18 4.14
CA VAL A 43 5.68 -4.78 3.87
C VAL A 43 4.16 -4.68 3.77
N ILE A 44 3.58 -3.76 4.54
CA ILE A 44 2.14 -3.49 4.51
C ILE A 44 1.93 -2.12 3.87
N ALA A 45 1.09 -2.07 2.84
CA ALA A 45 0.74 -0.83 2.17
C ALA A 45 0.05 0.13 3.14
N GLU A 46 0.18 1.42 2.87
CA GLU A 46 -0.62 2.45 3.50
C GLU A 46 -2.13 2.22 3.33
N ALA A 47 -2.92 2.91 4.15
CA ALA A 47 -4.36 2.73 4.20
C ALA A 47 -4.98 2.96 2.82
N THR A 48 -5.56 1.90 2.24
CA THR A 48 -6.04 1.88 0.86
C THR A 48 -7.55 1.75 0.85
N GLY A 49 -8.23 2.79 0.35
CA GLY A 49 -9.68 2.88 0.34
C GLY A 49 -10.34 1.86 -0.58
N ILE A 50 -11.53 1.39 -0.20
CA ILE A 50 -12.38 0.46 -0.97
C ILE A 50 -13.53 1.11 -1.74
N SER A 51 -13.73 2.40 -1.52
CA SER A 51 -14.75 3.21 -2.16
C SER A 51 -14.39 4.67 -2.00
N ASP A 52 -15.12 5.53 -2.72
CA ASP A 52 -15.02 6.98 -2.56
C ASP A 52 -15.38 7.44 -1.13
N THR A 53 -16.38 6.80 -0.51
CA THR A 53 -16.81 7.09 0.87
C THR A 53 -15.86 6.58 1.95
N ALA A 54 -14.84 5.80 1.59
CA ALA A 54 -13.92 5.17 2.53
C ALA A 54 -12.82 6.09 3.05
N GLN A 55 -12.64 7.26 2.42
CA GLN A 55 -11.52 8.16 2.62
C GLN A 55 -11.70 9.02 3.89
N GLY A 56 -10.60 9.28 4.60
CA GLY A 56 -10.57 10.26 5.69
C GLY A 56 -9.30 11.12 5.75
N TYR A 57 -8.40 10.95 4.78
CA TYR A 57 -7.26 11.85 4.55
C TYR A 57 -7.22 12.20 3.06
N PRO A 58 -6.67 13.36 2.69
CA PRO A 58 -6.44 13.69 1.28
C PRO A 58 -5.40 12.75 0.66
N ASP A 59 -5.54 12.49 -0.64
CA ASP A 59 -4.55 11.77 -1.45
C ASP A 59 -4.12 10.39 -0.89
N THR A 60 -5.02 9.71 -0.19
CA THR A 60 -4.88 8.29 0.16
C THR A 60 -5.17 7.41 -1.05
N PRO A 61 -4.42 6.32 -1.26
CA PRO A 61 -4.63 5.46 -2.41
C PRO A 61 -5.96 4.71 -2.33
N GLY A 62 -6.46 4.30 -3.50
CA GLY A 62 -7.61 3.42 -3.65
C GLY A 62 -7.28 2.06 -4.24
N VAL A 63 -8.27 1.17 -4.24
CA VAL A 63 -8.24 -0.13 -4.95
C VAL A 63 -9.62 -0.54 -5.49
N TRP A 64 -10.54 0.42 -5.70
CA TRP A 64 -11.90 0.14 -6.16
C TRP A 64 -12.11 0.38 -7.65
N THR A 65 -11.18 1.06 -8.32
CA THR A 65 -11.19 1.22 -9.78
C THR A 65 -10.09 0.39 -10.44
N LYS A 66 -10.29 0.05 -11.72
CA LYS A 66 -9.28 -0.65 -12.51
C LYS A 66 -7.98 0.15 -12.60
N GLU A 67 -8.08 1.46 -12.80
CA GLU A 67 -6.94 2.38 -12.87
C GLU A 67 -6.08 2.32 -11.60
N GLN A 68 -6.72 2.36 -10.43
CA GLN A 68 -6.02 2.24 -9.14
C GLN A 68 -5.30 0.90 -9.00
N VAL A 69 -5.95 -0.20 -9.40
CA VAL A 69 -5.34 -1.53 -9.38
C VAL A 69 -4.13 -1.61 -10.32
N GLU A 70 -4.24 -1.07 -11.54
CA GLU A 70 -3.11 -1.03 -12.48
C GLU A 70 -1.93 -0.21 -11.93
N ALA A 71 -2.20 0.91 -11.25
CA ALA A 71 -1.18 1.74 -10.61
C ALA A 71 -0.46 1.04 -9.46
N TRP A 72 -1.10 0.09 -8.76
CA TRP A 72 -0.46 -0.71 -7.70
C TRP A 72 0.51 -1.77 -8.23
N LYS A 73 0.28 -2.33 -9.42
CA LYS A 73 1.10 -3.43 -9.97
C LYS A 73 2.60 -3.14 -10.00
N PRO A 74 3.11 -2.01 -10.53
CA PRO A 74 4.54 -1.75 -10.54
C PRO A 74 5.13 -1.62 -9.12
N ILE A 75 4.35 -1.14 -8.15
CA ILE A 75 4.76 -1.03 -6.75
C ILE A 75 4.93 -2.43 -6.13
N VAL A 76 3.93 -3.29 -6.31
CA VAL A 76 3.96 -4.68 -5.83
C VAL A 76 5.11 -5.46 -6.46
N ASN A 77 5.31 -5.31 -7.78
CA ASN A 77 6.41 -5.96 -8.49
C ASN A 77 7.77 -5.55 -7.93
N ALA A 78 8.02 -4.25 -7.72
CA ALA A 78 9.30 -3.78 -7.17
C ALA A 78 9.60 -4.29 -5.75
N VAL A 79 8.56 -4.61 -4.96
CA VAL A 79 8.71 -5.24 -3.64
C VAL A 79 9.00 -6.74 -3.79
N HIS A 80 8.29 -7.42 -4.70
CA HIS A 80 8.52 -8.83 -5.00
C HIS A 80 9.89 -9.10 -5.62
N ASP A 81 10.41 -8.20 -6.46
CA ASP A 81 11.76 -8.28 -7.05
C ASP A 81 12.85 -8.27 -5.97
N LYS A 82 12.57 -7.68 -4.79
CA LYS A 82 13.44 -7.72 -3.61
C LYS A 82 13.23 -8.95 -2.72
N GLY A 83 12.33 -9.85 -3.11
CA GLY A 83 11.96 -11.04 -2.36
C GLY A 83 11.16 -10.77 -1.09
N ALA A 84 10.55 -9.59 -0.97
CA ALA A 84 9.68 -9.23 0.15
C ALA A 84 8.23 -9.64 -0.13
N VAL A 85 7.45 -9.81 0.94
CA VAL A 85 6.00 -10.04 0.88
C VAL A 85 5.30 -8.69 1.00
N PHE A 86 4.36 -8.40 0.10
CA PHE A 86 3.54 -7.19 0.13
C PHE A 86 2.09 -7.52 0.47
N ILE A 87 1.50 -6.79 1.42
CA ILE A 87 0.07 -6.89 1.78
C ILE A 87 -0.57 -5.52 1.67
N CYS A 88 -1.73 -5.43 1.03
CA CYS A 88 -2.52 -4.20 1.00
C CYS A 88 -3.38 -4.06 2.27
N GLN A 89 -3.24 -2.95 3.01
CA GLN A 89 -4.15 -2.63 4.11
C GLN A 89 -5.44 -2.04 3.54
N ILE A 90 -6.46 -2.88 3.44
CA ILE A 90 -7.81 -2.45 3.04
C ILE A 90 -8.44 -1.60 4.15
N TRP A 91 -8.97 -0.43 3.78
CA TRP A 91 -9.36 0.60 4.74
C TRP A 91 -10.69 1.29 4.40
N HIS A 92 -11.44 1.62 5.45
CA HIS A 92 -12.59 2.52 5.43
C HIS A 92 -12.64 3.27 6.76
N VAL A 93 -12.66 4.61 6.75
CA VAL A 93 -12.62 5.40 7.99
C VAL A 93 -13.93 5.44 8.77
N GLY A 94 -15.04 5.27 8.06
CA GLY A 94 -16.37 5.37 8.64
C GLY A 94 -16.66 6.82 9.00
N ARG A 95 -16.91 7.08 10.29
CA ARG A 95 -17.35 8.40 10.77
C ARG A 95 -16.24 9.43 10.97
N VAL A 96 -14.97 9.05 10.83
CA VAL A 96 -13.88 10.02 11.01
C VAL A 96 -14.01 11.06 9.90
N PRO A 97 -14.10 12.36 10.23
CA PRO A 97 -14.32 13.38 9.21
C PRO A 97 -13.14 13.45 8.25
N SER A 98 -13.42 13.72 6.98
CA SER A 98 -12.42 14.12 6.00
C SER A 98 -11.85 15.47 6.44
N SER A 99 -10.56 15.52 6.79
CA SER A 99 -9.81 16.76 7.02
C SER A 99 -9.50 17.48 5.72
#